data_AF-A0A257H013-F1
#
_entry.id   AF-A0A257H013-F1
#
_cell.length_a   1.000
_cell.length_b   1.000
_cell.length_c   1.000
_cell.angle_alpha   90.00
_cell.angle_beta   90.00
_cell.angle_gamma   90.00
#
_symmetry.space_group_name_H-M   'P 1'
#
loop_
_entity.id
_entity.type
_entity.pdbx_description
1 polymer ?
#
loop_
_entity_poly.entity_id
_entity_poly.type
_entity_poly.pdbx_seq_one_letter_code
_entity_poly.pdbx_strand_id
1 'polypeptide(L)' 'MHLPVVDFQSSTAPQDFCKSLHETGFGVLRNHPLDQAMVEGIYAEWLAFFKTDAKAQYAQDPVKMDGYF' A
#
# COMPACT_ATOMS: atom_id res chain seq x y z
N MET A 1 1.80 21.47 -2.29
CA MET A 1 0.86 20.69 -3.13
C MET A 1 -0.08 19.96 -2.18
N HIS A 2 -1.39 20.04 -2.39
CA HIS A 2 -2.40 19.39 -1.55
C HIS A 2 -3.12 18.34 -2.40
N LEU A 3 -3.19 17.09 -1.92
CA LEU A 3 -3.90 16.01 -2.59
C LEU A 3 -5.28 15.86 -1.93
N PRO A 4 -6.37 15.82 -2.71
CA PRO A 4 -7.69 15.57 -2.17
C PRO A 4 -7.78 14.15 -1.60
N VAL A 5 -8.33 14.05 -0.39
CA VAL A 5 -8.61 12.75 0.26
C VAL A 5 -10.05 12.37 -0.05
N VAL A 6 -10.22 11.32 -0.85
CA VAL A 6 -11.52 10.82 -1.29
C VAL A 6 -12.02 9.75 -0.32
N ASP A 7 -13.27 9.89 0.13
CA ASP A 7 -13.94 8.87 0.91
C ASP A 7 -14.46 7.77 -0.02
N PHE A 8 -13.96 6.53 0.13
CA PHE A 8 -14.31 5.41 -0.73
C PHE A 8 -15.81 5.08 -0.72
N GLN A 9 -16.50 5.38 0.38
CA GLN A 9 -17.93 5.08 0.52
C GLN A 9 -18.84 6.17 -0.06
N SER A 10 -18.27 7.29 -0.52
CA SER A 10 -19.04 8.37 -1.16
C SER A 10 -19.60 7.91 -2.51
N SER A 11 -20.82 8.35 -2.85
CA SER A 11 -21.41 8.14 -4.17
C SER A 11 -20.61 8.82 -5.30
N THR A 12 -19.83 9.87 -4.98
CA THR A 12 -18.98 10.58 -5.93
C THR A 12 -17.54 10.07 -5.99
N ALA A 13 -17.18 9.09 -5.16
CA ALA A 13 -15.80 8.62 -5.00
C ALA A 13 -15.10 8.28 -6.34
N PRO A 14 -15.73 7.58 -7.30
CA PRO A 14 -15.09 7.27 -8.58
C PRO A 14 -14.71 8.51 -9.38
N GLN A 15 -15.59 9.50 -9.42
CA GLN A 15 -15.36 10.74 -10.17
C GLN A 15 -14.26 11.58 -9.52
N ASP A 16 -14.33 11.75 -8.20
CA ASP A 16 -13.37 12.57 -7.46
C ASP A 16 -11.96 11.94 -7.48
N PHE A 17 -11.88 10.61 -7.38
CA PHE A 17 -10.61 9.88 -7.47
C PHE A 17 -9.97 10.00 -8.86
N CYS A 18 -10.74 9.76 -9.93
CA CYS A 18 -10.24 9.91 -11.30
C CYS A 18 -9.81 11.34 -11.61
N LYS A 19 -10.53 12.34 -11.10
CA LYS A 19 -10.13 13.75 -11.23
C LYS A 19 -8.78 14.01 -10.55
N SER A 20 -8.58 13.52 -9.33
CA SER A 20 -7.30 13.65 -8.62
C SER A 20 -6.15 13.03 -9.40
N LEU A 21 -6.34 11.81 -9.93
CA LEU A 21 -5.34 11.14 -10.77
C LEU A 21 -5.00 11.95 -12.01
N HIS A 22 -5.99 12.52 -12.69
CA HIS A 22 -5.77 13.33 -13.89
C HIS A 22 -5.01 14.63 -13.59
N GLU A 23 -5.40 15.34 -12.52
CA GLU A 23 -4.85 16.66 -12.19
C GLU A 23 -3.50 16.60 -11.48
N THR A 24 -3.26 15.54 -10.71
CA THR A 24 -2.09 15.47 -9.81
C THR A 24 -1.19 14.26 -10.06
N GLY A 25 -1.67 13.23 -10.77
CA GLY A 25 -1.00 11.93 -10.90
C GLY A 25 -1.18 11.00 -9.69
N PHE A 26 -1.86 11.45 -8.63
CA PHE A 26 -2.05 10.71 -7.39
C PHE A 26 -3.51 10.69 -6.95
N GLY A 27 -3.90 9.66 -6.21
CA GLY A 27 -5.21 9.55 -5.58
C GLY A 27 -5.06 9.03 -4.16
N VAL A 28 -5.76 9.66 -3.21
CA VAL A 28 -5.73 9.26 -1.79
C VAL A 28 -7.14 8.81 -1.40
N LEU A 29 -7.26 7.59 -0.89
CA LEU A 29 -8.53 7.01 -0.44
C LEU A 29 -8.53 6.81 1.08
N ARG A 30 -9.65 7.11 1.73
CA ARG A 30 -9.96 6.72 3.11
C ARG A 30 -11.22 5.85 3.14
N ASN A 31 -11.45 5.14 4.26
CA ASN A 31 -12.60 4.23 4.45
C ASN A 31 -12.70 3.13 3.36
N HIS A 32 -11.54 2.67 2.87
CA HIS A 32 -11.45 1.58 1.90
C HIS A 32 -11.89 0.25 2.51
N PRO A 33 -12.24 -0.77 1.71
CA PRO A 33 -12.83 -2.01 2.22
C PRO A 33 -11.82 -3.02 2.77
N LEU A 34 -10.50 -2.75 2.67
CA LEU A 34 -9.48 -3.63 3.25
C LEU A 34 -9.59 -3.61 4.78
N ASP A 35 -9.53 -4.80 5.38
CA ASP A 35 -9.58 -4.97 6.83
C ASP A 35 -8.33 -4.37 7.49
N GLN A 36 -8.55 -3.37 8.34
CA GLN A 36 -7.50 -2.65 9.03
C GLN A 36 -6.65 -3.57 9.92
N ALA A 37 -7.28 -4.56 10.59
CA ALA A 37 -6.56 -5.47 11.48
C ALA A 37 -5.61 -6.40 10.69
N MET A 38 -6.03 -6.82 9.49
CA MET A 38 -5.17 -7.60 8.59
C MET A 38 -3.97 -6.78 8.13
N VAL A 39 -4.18 -5.52 7.73
CA VAL A 39 -3.07 -4.62 7.34
C VAL A 39 -2.09 -4.46 8.50
N GLU A 40 -2.58 -4.14 9.69
CA GLU A 40 -1.73 -4.00 10.89
C GLU A 40 -0.95 -5.27 11.23
N GLY A 41 -1.57 -6.45 11.05
CA GLY A 41 -0.92 -7.76 11.19
C GLY A 41 0.25 -7.92 10.22
N ILE A 42 0.05 -7.61 8.93
CA ILE A 42 1.12 -7.65 7.92
C ILE A 42 2.29 -6.74 8.32
N TYR A 43 2.01 -5.51 8.79
CA TYR A 43 3.06 -4.60 9.26
C TYR A 43 3.85 -5.19 10.43
N ALA A 44 3.16 -5.75 11.42
CA ALA A 44 3.79 -6.34 12.60
C ALA A 44 4.67 -7.55 12.24
N GLU A 45 4.17 -8.45 11.40
CA GLU A 45 4.87 -9.66 10.96
C GLU A 45 6.12 -9.33 10.14
N TRP A 46 6.02 -8.45 9.14
CA TRP A 46 7.17 -8.06 8.32
C TRP A 46 8.21 -7.29 9.13
N LEU A 47 7.79 -6.42 10.06
CA LEU A 47 8.72 -5.76 10.97
C LEU A 47 9.46 -6.75 11.86
N ALA A 48 8.76 -7.77 12.38
CA ALA A 48 9.38 -8.83 13.16
C ALA A 48 10.36 -9.66 12.33
N PHE A 49 9.98 -10.04 11.11
CA PHE A 49 10.85 -10.76 10.17
C PHE A 49 12.15 -10.01 9.89
N PHE A 50 12.07 -8.71 9.54
CA PHE A 50 13.25 -7.91 9.22
C PHE A 50 14.19 -7.64 10.41
N LYS A 51 13.71 -7.82 11.65
CA LYS A 51 14.51 -7.78 12.87
C LYS A 51 15.34 -9.05 13.10
N THR A 52 15.19 -10.08 12.28
CA THR A 52 15.95 -11.34 12.36
C THR A 52 16.91 -11.50 11.19
N ASP A 53 17.83 -12.45 11.31
CA ASP A 53 18.71 -12.86 10.20
C ASP A 53 18.02 -13.82 9.21
N ALA A 54 16.79 -14.28 9.50
CA ALA A 54 16.05 -15.20 8.62
C ALA A 54 15.82 -14.62 7.21
N LYS A 55 15.74 -13.29 7.09
CA LYS A 55 15.68 -12.56 5.81
C LYS A 55 16.79 -12.92 4.83
N ALA A 56 17.98 -13.29 5.32
CA ALA A 56 19.10 -13.71 4.47
C ALA A 56 18.84 -15.04 3.74
N GLN A 57 17.88 -15.84 4.19
CA GLN A 57 17.46 -17.08 3.51
C GLN A 57 16.60 -16.82 2.26
N TYR A 58 16.18 -15.57 2.04
CA TYR A 58 15.31 -15.16 0.94
C TYR A 58 16.06 -14.23 -0.02
N ALA A 59 17.29 -14.57 -0.41
CA ALA A 59 18.14 -13.74 -1.25
C ALA A 59 17.49 -13.40 -2.62
N GLN A 60 17.81 -12.21 -3.13
CA GLN A 60 17.30 -11.72 -4.40
C GLN A 60 17.69 -12.62 -5.58
N ASP A 61 16.70 -13.00 -6.41
CA ASP A 61 16.90 -13.70 -7.68
C ASP A 61 17.00 -12.67 -8.82
N PRO A 62 18.16 -12.51 -9.49
CA PRO A 62 18.37 -11.49 -10.52
C PRO A 62 17.58 -11.73 -11.80
N VAL A 63 17.08 -12.94 -12.02
CA VAL A 63 16.30 -13.30 -13.21
C VAL A 63 14.81 -13.06 -12.94
N LYS A 64 14.31 -13.52 -11.79
CA LYS A 64 12.89 -13.39 -11.42
C LYS A 64 12.53 -12.04 -10.79
N MET A 65 13.53 -11.33 -10.28
CA MET A 65 13.41 -10.04 -9.60
C MET A 65 12.55 -10.11 -8.32
N ASP A 66 12.63 -11.22 -7.58
CA ASP A 66 12.02 -11.41 -6.25
C ASP A 66 13.08 -11.67 -5.16
N GLY A 67 12.70 -11.51 -3.90
CA GLY A 67 13.57 -11.73 -2.73
C GLY A 67 14.08 -10.44 -2.06
N TYR A 68 14.99 -10.63 -1.09
CA TYR A 68 15.55 -9.63 -0.18
C TYR A 68 17.02 -9.34 -0.54
N PHE A 69 17.41 -8.06 -0.49
CA PHE A 69 18.74 -7.54 -0.78
C PHE A 69 19.17 -6.46 0.22
#